data_AF-A0A847WNT9-F1
#
_entry.id   AF-A0A847WNT9-F1
#
_cell.length_a   1.000
_cell.length_b   1.000
_cell.length_c   1.000
_cell.angle_alpha   90.00
_cell.angle_beta   90.00
_cell.angle_gamma   90.00
#
_symmetry.space_group_name_H-M   'P 1'
#
loop_
_entity.id
_entity.type
_entity.pdbx_description
1 polymer ?
#
loop_
_entity_poly.entity_id
_entity_poly.type
_entity_poly.pdbx_seq_one_letter_code
_entity_poly.pdbx_strand_id
1 'polypeptide(L)'
;DLEKYVLDPAKRETDWGSAYPNLRHKKVDYNAMRLARTSINHSYQTASIQASSMNPFVEGIKWESAQIHGRTCELCMERHGRIFPKDDVPLDHPNGLCSMVPYIPKNLEEVAGELKGWLGGADNPVLDEWYRNYGGYFAGGSIKIPTTTKTTKVTKDNINEVLIKDVGFKEVEDSFNNISESLRVSNTQQLLELENKFGCINRSQGTISATSGGRDVRAYVRNRLDNPTQQNLSLSPNYYKDETWLIESTRKGIESNWYMPAKKEKLSVYTVTHEYGHILQNTLIEDKFIENGWSKKNTGEFIDTSKSTPKAMFKWYNNNINEVLTENYNEIISIAKEVNKDFKLDENISRYGKTNKAEFFAETFANSQLGEPNELGKAMNVWLERKGLIK
;
A
#
# COMPACT_ATOMS: atom_id res chain seq x y z
N ASP A 1 11.03 5.84 -7.58
CA ASP A 1 11.61 5.38 -8.86
C ASP A 1 12.11 6.54 -9.75
N LEU A 2 11.48 7.72 -9.78
CA LEU A 2 11.95 8.86 -10.60
C LEU A 2 13.36 9.39 -10.27
N GLU A 3 13.83 9.16 -9.04
CA GLU A 3 15.16 9.59 -8.56
C GLU A 3 16.32 9.01 -9.38
N LYS A 4 16.16 7.81 -9.95
CA LYS A 4 17.17 7.19 -10.83
C LYS A 4 17.46 8.02 -12.08
N TYR A 5 16.53 8.92 -12.43
CA TYR A 5 16.66 9.83 -13.57
C TYR A 5 17.19 11.20 -13.17
N VAL A 6 17.64 11.43 -11.93
CA VAL A 6 18.22 12.73 -11.53
C VAL A 6 19.53 12.59 -10.74
N LEU A 7 19.77 11.43 -10.15
CA LEU A 7 21.01 11.12 -9.43
C LEU A 7 22.13 10.69 -10.38
N ASP A 8 23.36 10.67 -9.88
CA ASP A 8 24.51 10.15 -10.63
C ASP A 8 24.33 8.65 -10.93
N PRO A 9 24.71 8.16 -12.13
CA PRO A 9 25.39 8.87 -13.22
C PRO A 9 24.43 9.50 -14.25
N ALA A 10 23.13 9.55 -13.99
CA ALA A 10 22.12 10.07 -14.92
C ALA A 10 22.09 11.62 -14.98
N LYS A 11 22.80 12.30 -14.08
CA LYS A 11 22.92 13.76 -14.02
C LYS A 11 23.48 14.32 -15.32
N ARG A 12 22.89 15.41 -15.82
CA ARG A 12 23.35 16.12 -17.02
C ARG A 12 23.42 17.62 -16.77
N GLU A 13 24.31 18.30 -17.50
CA GLU A 13 24.37 19.75 -17.56
C GLU A 13 23.26 20.31 -18.46
N THR A 14 23.08 21.64 -18.45
CA THR A 14 22.01 22.33 -19.17
C THR A 14 22.59 23.29 -20.22
N ASP A 15 21.94 23.40 -21.36
CA ASP A 15 22.22 24.41 -22.39
C ASP A 15 21.09 25.47 -22.46
N TRP A 16 20.39 25.71 -21.33
CA TRP A 16 19.19 26.55 -21.23
C TRP A 16 19.23 27.86 -22.01
N GLY A 17 20.37 28.58 -22.00
CA GLY A 17 20.54 29.84 -22.71
C GLY A 17 20.52 29.73 -24.25
N SER A 18 20.83 28.55 -24.78
CA SER A 18 20.72 28.22 -26.21
C SER A 18 19.26 28.02 -26.62
N ALA A 19 18.48 27.31 -25.80
CA ALA A 19 17.06 27.05 -26.06
C ALA A 19 16.16 28.28 -25.79
N TYR A 20 16.54 29.14 -24.82
CA TYR A 20 15.80 30.35 -24.45
C TYR A 20 16.71 31.58 -24.48
N PRO A 21 16.90 32.21 -25.66
CA PRO A 21 17.84 33.32 -25.84
C PRO A 21 17.61 34.50 -24.91
N ASN A 22 16.35 34.79 -24.58
CA ASN A 22 15.98 35.89 -23.67
C ASN A 22 16.27 35.58 -22.19
N LEU A 23 16.67 34.34 -21.86
CA LEU A 23 16.97 33.87 -20.52
C LEU A 23 18.41 33.35 -20.40
N ARG A 24 19.32 33.76 -21.30
CA ARG A 24 20.74 33.32 -21.35
C ARG A 24 21.51 33.48 -20.04
N HIS A 25 21.14 34.48 -19.24
CA HIS A 25 21.80 34.75 -17.95
C HIS A 25 21.16 34.01 -16.77
N LYS A 26 20.13 33.19 -17.00
CA LYS A 26 19.46 32.39 -15.96
C LYS A 26 20.00 30.97 -15.97
N LYS A 27 20.40 30.48 -14.80
CA LYS A 27 20.83 29.10 -14.59
C LYS A 27 19.62 28.24 -14.20
N VAL A 28 19.26 27.27 -15.02
CA VAL A 28 18.19 26.30 -14.75
C VAL A 28 18.80 24.92 -14.60
N ASP A 29 18.55 24.23 -13.50
CA ASP A 29 19.02 22.85 -13.32
C ASP A 29 18.24 21.91 -14.26
N TYR A 30 18.97 21.29 -15.20
CA TYR A 30 18.38 20.35 -16.16
C TYR A 30 17.69 19.17 -15.47
N ASN A 31 18.24 18.68 -14.37
CA ASN A 31 17.75 17.52 -13.66
C ASN A 31 16.42 17.84 -12.96
N ALA A 32 16.32 19.03 -12.36
CA ALA A 32 15.07 19.53 -11.81
C ALA A 32 14.00 19.71 -12.89
N MET A 33 14.36 20.27 -14.05
CA MET A 33 13.45 20.41 -15.19
C MET A 33 12.99 19.05 -15.74
N ARG A 34 13.92 18.10 -15.91
CA ARG A 34 13.64 16.74 -16.37
C ARG A 34 12.70 16.03 -15.40
N LEU A 35 12.94 16.16 -14.10
CA LEU A 35 12.04 15.62 -13.08
C LEU A 35 10.65 16.21 -13.24
N ALA A 36 10.51 17.54 -13.24
CA ALA A 36 9.21 18.21 -13.36
C ALA A 36 8.43 17.76 -14.61
N ARG A 37 9.08 17.73 -15.79
CA ARG A 37 8.45 17.28 -17.04
C ARG A 37 8.03 15.81 -17.00
N THR A 38 8.91 14.96 -16.48
CA THR A 38 8.66 13.51 -16.41
C THR A 38 7.55 13.20 -15.41
N SER A 39 7.56 13.83 -14.24
CA SER A 39 6.51 13.67 -13.22
C SER A 39 5.14 14.05 -13.78
N ILE A 40 5.01 15.21 -14.45
CA ILE A 40 3.75 15.64 -15.05
C ILE A 40 3.29 14.63 -16.12
N ASN A 41 4.20 14.18 -16.98
CA ASN A 41 3.86 13.20 -18.02
C ASN A 41 3.44 11.86 -17.42
N HIS A 42 4.17 11.35 -16.43
CA HIS A 42 3.82 10.11 -15.73
C HIS A 42 2.50 10.23 -14.98
N SER A 43 2.20 11.37 -14.36
CA SER A 43 0.89 11.62 -13.76
C SER A 43 -0.24 11.54 -14.78
N TYR A 44 -0.07 12.16 -15.95
CA TYR A 44 -1.03 12.05 -17.06
C TYR A 44 -1.19 10.59 -17.53
N GLN A 45 -0.09 9.87 -17.70
CA GLN A 45 -0.10 8.48 -18.17
C GLN A 45 -0.79 7.55 -17.18
N THR A 46 -0.43 7.64 -15.90
CA THR A 46 -1.06 6.87 -14.83
C THR A 46 -2.56 7.19 -14.73
N ALA A 47 -2.96 8.46 -14.81
CA ALA A 47 -4.36 8.83 -14.84
C ALA A 47 -5.11 8.25 -16.06
N SER A 48 -4.46 8.26 -17.23
CA SER A 48 -5.02 7.67 -18.46
C SER A 48 -5.20 6.16 -18.35
N ILE A 49 -4.25 5.46 -17.73
CA ILE A 49 -4.32 4.03 -17.44
C ILE A 49 -5.49 3.74 -16.49
N GLN A 50 -5.56 4.47 -15.38
CA GLN A 50 -6.63 4.30 -14.38
C GLN A 50 -8.02 4.55 -14.99
N ALA A 51 -8.20 5.66 -15.72
CA ALA A 51 -9.45 5.97 -16.40
C ALA A 51 -9.85 4.89 -17.43
N SER A 52 -8.87 4.39 -18.18
CA SER A 52 -9.07 3.30 -19.15
C SER A 52 -9.47 1.98 -18.48
N SER A 53 -8.91 1.67 -17.31
CA SER A 53 -9.24 0.48 -16.53
C SER A 53 -10.67 0.52 -15.98
N MET A 54 -11.20 1.71 -15.69
CA MET A 54 -12.57 1.88 -15.21
C MET A 54 -13.63 1.90 -16.31
N ASN A 55 -13.24 2.03 -17.59
CA ASN A 55 -14.18 2.07 -18.71
C ASN A 55 -14.36 0.65 -19.30
N PRO A 56 -15.59 0.10 -19.32
CA PRO A 56 -15.85 -1.28 -19.75
C PRO A 56 -15.69 -1.47 -21.27
N PHE A 57 -15.66 -0.39 -22.06
CA PHE A 57 -15.52 -0.44 -23.51
C PHE A 57 -14.08 -0.26 -23.99
N VAL A 58 -13.17 0.15 -23.11
CA VAL A 58 -11.74 0.22 -23.45
C VAL A 58 -11.19 -1.20 -23.37
N GLU A 59 -10.49 -1.67 -24.39
CA GLU A 59 -9.85 -3.00 -24.39
C GLU A 59 -8.33 -2.94 -24.19
N GLY A 60 -7.73 -1.77 -24.45
CA GLY A 60 -6.31 -1.54 -24.24
C GLY A 60 -5.94 -0.08 -24.37
N ILE A 61 -4.63 0.19 -24.43
CA ILE A 61 -4.10 1.56 -24.55
C ILE A 61 -3.20 1.60 -25.78
N LYS A 62 -3.57 2.43 -26.75
CA LYS A 62 -2.79 2.70 -27.94
C LYS A 62 -1.68 3.69 -27.62
N TRP A 63 -0.45 3.35 -27.98
CA TRP A 63 0.70 4.22 -27.81
C TRP A 63 0.89 5.15 -29.01
N GLU A 64 0.80 6.45 -28.80
CA GLU A 64 0.96 7.49 -29.82
C GLU A 64 2.27 8.23 -29.61
N SER A 65 3.32 7.79 -30.29
CA SER A 65 4.63 8.46 -30.24
C SER A 65 4.58 9.86 -30.84
N ALA A 66 5.43 10.76 -30.33
CA ALA A 66 5.47 12.16 -30.75
C ALA A 66 5.84 12.37 -32.23
N GLN A 67 6.53 11.40 -32.86
CA GLN A 67 6.93 11.40 -34.27
C GLN A 67 7.65 12.69 -34.72
N ILE A 68 8.49 13.25 -33.87
CA ILE A 68 9.29 14.44 -34.17
C ILE A 68 10.53 14.02 -34.95
N HIS A 69 10.64 14.46 -36.20
CA HIS A 69 11.77 14.17 -37.08
C HIS A 69 13.11 14.50 -36.41
N GLY A 70 14.02 13.52 -36.38
CA GLY A 70 15.36 13.65 -35.78
C GLY A 70 15.39 13.66 -34.24
N ARG A 71 14.26 13.45 -33.56
CA ARG A 71 14.17 13.44 -32.09
C ARG A 71 13.48 12.21 -31.51
N THR A 72 12.47 11.67 -32.17
CA THR A 72 11.82 10.43 -31.70
C THR A 72 12.75 9.24 -31.92
N CYS A 73 13.03 8.49 -30.86
CA CYS A 73 13.92 7.33 -30.91
C CYS A 73 13.22 6.10 -31.53
N GLU A 74 14.02 5.12 -31.95
CA GLU A 74 13.55 3.87 -32.55
C GLU A 74 12.54 3.14 -31.65
N LEU A 75 12.82 3.02 -30.35
CA LEU A 75 11.91 2.39 -29.40
C LEU A 75 10.52 3.06 -29.37
N CYS A 76 10.46 4.39 -29.39
CA CYS A 76 9.18 5.08 -29.47
C CYS A 76 8.50 4.81 -30.81
N MET A 77 9.24 4.80 -31.92
CA MET A 77 8.67 4.46 -33.22
C MET A 77 8.14 3.02 -33.28
N GLU A 78 8.83 2.05 -32.69
CA GLU A 78 8.38 0.65 -32.57
C GLU A 78 7.09 0.51 -31.77
N ARG A 79 6.89 1.37 -30.76
CA ARG A 79 5.66 1.39 -29.97
C ARG A 79 4.52 2.12 -30.67
N HIS A 80 4.80 2.97 -31.65
CA HIS A 80 3.79 3.81 -32.27
C HIS A 80 2.67 2.96 -32.90
N GLY A 81 1.42 3.24 -32.52
CA GLY A 81 0.25 2.51 -32.98
C GLY A 81 -0.01 1.19 -32.26
N ARG A 82 0.92 0.67 -31.45
CA ARG A 82 0.74 -0.58 -30.71
C ARG A 82 -0.31 -0.40 -29.60
N ILE A 83 -1.17 -1.40 -29.47
CA ILE A 83 -2.16 -1.49 -28.39
C ILE A 83 -1.55 -2.37 -27.31
N PHE A 84 -1.44 -1.81 -26.11
CA PHE A 84 -0.97 -2.51 -24.91
C PHE A 84 -2.15 -2.95 -24.05
N PRO A 85 -2.05 -4.09 -23.35
CA PRO A 85 -2.95 -4.40 -22.24
C PRO A 85 -2.94 -3.27 -21.20
N LYS A 86 -4.09 -3.02 -20.56
CA LYS A 86 -4.24 -1.91 -19.60
C LYS A 86 -3.29 -2.03 -18.40
N ASP A 87 -3.00 -3.26 -18.00
CA ASP A 87 -2.14 -3.65 -16.87
C ASP A 87 -0.67 -3.85 -17.26
N ASP A 88 -0.33 -3.74 -18.55
CA ASP A 88 1.03 -3.96 -19.08
C ASP A 88 1.44 -2.90 -20.11
N VAL A 89 1.01 -1.64 -19.89
CA VAL A 89 1.50 -0.51 -20.68
C VAL A 89 2.71 0.14 -19.98
N PRO A 90 3.86 0.32 -20.67
CA PRO A 90 5.03 0.93 -20.06
C PRO A 90 4.80 2.44 -19.83
N LEU A 91 5.47 3.05 -18.87
CA LEU A 91 5.55 4.52 -18.80
C LEU A 91 6.56 5.07 -19.81
N ASP A 92 6.42 6.34 -20.20
CA ASP A 92 7.38 6.97 -21.11
C ASP A 92 8.74 7.17 -20.44
N HIS A 93 9.76 7.30 -21.27
CA HIS A 93 11.09 7.63 -20.80
C HIS A 93 11.15 9.10 -20.31
N PRO A 94 12.20 9.49 -19.54
CA PRO A 94 12.35 10.87 -19.10
C PRO A 94 12.37 11.87 -20.26
N ASN A 95 11.73 13.03 -20.07
CA ASN A 95 11.48 14.02 -21.12
C ASN A 95 10.73 13.47 -22.37
N GLY A 96 10.10 12.31 -22.24
CA GLY A 96 9.23 11.74 -23.25
C GLY A 96 8.05 12.64 -23.56
N LEU A 97 7.56 12.52 -24.79
CA LEU A 97 6.46 13.32 -25.35
C LEU A 97 5.38 12.42 -25.96
N CYS A 98 5.42 11.11 -25.70
CA CYS A 98 4.46 10.16 -26.25
C CYS A 98 3.15 10.20 -25.45
N SER A 99 2.04 9.97 -26.15
CA SER A 99 0.69 10.00 -25.58
C SER A 99 0.11 8.60 -25.47
N MET A 100 -0.78 8.42 -24.50
CA MET A 100 -1.55 7.19 -24.30
C MET A 100 -3.01 7.46 -24.65
N VAL A 101 -3.54 6.72 -25.61
CA VAL A 101 -4.91 6.88 -26.08
C VAL A 101 -5.71 5.61 -25.76
N PRO A 102 -6.86 5.70 -25.07
CA PRO A 102 -7.71 4.54 -24.84
C PRO A 102 -8.12 3.89 -26.17
N TYR A 103 -7.91 2.59 -26.30
CA TYR A 103 -8.33 1.82 -27.47
C TYR A 103 -9.73 1.25 -27.23
N ILE A 104 -10.70 1.78 -27.95
CA ILE A 104 -12.09 1.31 -27.98
C ILE A 104 -12.34 0.81 -29.40
N PRO A 105 -12.43 -0.52 -29.64
CA PRO A 105 -12.65 -1.04 -30.99
C PRO A 105 -14.07 -0.80 -31.50
N LYS A 106 -15.04 -0.67 -30.59
CA LYS A 106 -16.44 -0.39 -30.90
C LYS A 106 -16.62 1.07 -31.31
N ASN A 107 -17.50 1.31 -32.28
CA ASN A 107 -17.93 2.66 -32.61
C ASN A 107 -19.01 3.17 -31.62
N LEU A 108 -19.34 4.46 -31.71
CA LEU A 108 -20.29 5.10 -30.79
C LEU A 108 -21.71 4.54 -30.90
N GLU A 109 -22.16 4.11 -32.07
CA GLU A 109 -23.49 3.53 -32.27
C GLU A 109 -23.60 2.16 -31.61
N GLU A 110 -22.56 1.33 -31.72
CA GLU A 110 -22.48 0.02 -31.07
C GLU A 110 -22.51 0.17 -29.54
N VAL A 111 -21.69 1.07 -29.00
CA VAL A 111 -21.66 1.36 -27.56
C VAL A 111 -23.01 1.88 -27.08
N ALA A 112 -23.62 2.83 -27.80
CA ALA A 112 -24.93 3.38 -27.44
C ALA A 112 -26.04 2.32 -27.52
N GLY A 113 -26.00 1.46 -28.53
CA GLY A 113 -26.95 0.35 -28.70
C GLY A 113 -26.86 -0.66 -27.54
N GLU A 114 -25.65 -1.03 -27.14
CA GLU A 114 -25.39 -1.94 -26.02
C GLU A 114 -25.87 -1.36 -24.69
N LEU A 115 -25.56 -0.09 -24.41
CA LEU A 115 -26.04 0.61 -23.22
C LEU A 115 -27.57 0.72 -23.20
N LYS A 116 -28.20 1.05 -24.33
CA LYS A 116 -29.65 1.13 -24.46
C LYS A 116 -30.31 -0.23 -24.25
N GLY A 117 -29.73 -1.30 -24.80
CA GLY A 117 -30.20 -2.67 -24.62
C GLY A 117 -30.14 -3.09 -23.15
N TRP A 118 -29.01 -2.84 -22.49
CA TRP A 118 -28.82 -3.14 -21.08
C TRP A 118 -29.80 -2.38 -20.18
N LEU A 119 -30.02 -1.07 -20.41
CA LEU A 119 -31.06 -0.30 -19.73
C LEU A 119 -32.48 -0.83 -19.99
N GLY A 120 -32.70 -1.44 -21.15
CA GLY A 120 -33.95 -2.11 -21.53
C GLY A 120 -34.12 -3.51 -20.92
N GLY A 121 -33.18 -3.98 -20.09
CA GLY A 121 -33.21 -5.28 -19.43
C GLY A 121 -32.57 -6.42 -20.21
N ALA A 122 -31.81 -6.14 -21.28
CA ALA A 122 -31.02 -7.16 -21.95
C ALA A 122 -29.83 -7.58 -21.07
N ASP A 123 -29.48 -8.87 -21.12
CA ASP A 123 -28.35 -9.43 -20.38
C ASP A 123 -27.02 -8.88 -20.91
N ASN A 124 -26.19 -8.35 -20.01
CA ASN A 124 -24.84 -7.91 -20.33
C ASN A 124 -23.93 -8.09 -19.11
N PRO A 125 -23.27 -9.26 -18.98
CA PRO A 125 -22.45 -9.57 -17.81
C PRO A 125 -21.31 -8.58 -17.56
N VAL A 126 -20.75 -7.98 -18.62
CA VAL A 126 -19.67 -7.00 -18.53
C VAL A 126 -20.17 -5.70 -17.88
N LEU A 127 -21.30 -5.18 -18.35
CA LEU A 127 -21.91 -3.97 -17.77
C LEU A 127 -22.48 -4.22 -16.38
N ASP A 128 -23.02 -5.41 -16.12
CA ASP A 128 -23.48 -5.79 -14.78
C ASP A 128 -22.32 -5.84 -13.78
N GLU A 129 -21.22 -6.46 -14.16
CA GLU A 129 -20.00 -6.48 -13.35
C GLU A 129 -19.44 -5.08 -13.15
N TRP A 130 -19.32 -4.31 -14.23
CA TRP A 130 -18.88 -2.93 -14.17
C TRP A 130 -19.76 -2.10 -13.24
N TYR A 131 -21.09 -2.22 -13.31
CA TYR A 131 -22.02 -1.44 -12.46
C TYR A 131 -21.95 -1.87 -11.00
N ARG A 132 -21.82 -3.18 -10.71
CA ARG A 132 -21.57 -3.67 -9.34
C ARG A 132 -20.30 -3.08 -8.73
N ASN A 133 -19.28 -2.92 -9.57
CA ASN A 133 -17.94 -2.50 -9.19
C ASN A 133 -17.81 -0.96 -9.11
N TYR A 134 -18.36 -0.22 -10.07
CA TYR A 134 -18.15 1.22 -10.24
C TYR A 134 -19.42 2.08 -10.19
N GLY A 135 -20.63 1.48 -10.20
CA GLY A 135 -21.89 2.21 -10.27
C GLY A 135 -22.07 3.22 -9.12
N GLY A 136 -21.63 2.85 -7.91
CA GLY A 136 -21.64 3.76 -6.76
C GLY A 136 -20.73 4.97 -6.93
N TYR A 137 -19.55 4.80 -7.54
CA TYR A 137 -18.60 5.89 -7.78
C TYR A 137 -19.18 6.95 -8.73
N PHE A 138 -19.77 6.53 -9.84
CA PHE A 138 -20.36 7.45 -10.83
C PHE A 138 -21.71 8.04 -10.39
N ALA A 139 -22.42 7.38 -9.46
CA ALA A 139 -23.67 7.89 -8.89
C ALA A 139 -23.46 8.84 -7.69
N GLY A 140 -22.21 9.21 -7.36
CA GLY A 140 -21.89 10.09 -6.23
C GLY A 140 -21.96 9.42 -4.85
N GLY A 141 -21.98 8.08 -4.82
CA GLY A 141 -21.85 7.27 -3.62
C GLY A 141 -20.38 7.05 -3.21
N SER A 142 -20.16 6.55 -1.98
CA SER A 142 -18.83 6.19 -1.49
C SER A 142 -18.21 5.05 -2.30
N ILE A 143 -16.91 5.19 -2.56
CA ILE A 143 -16.13 4.33 -3.45
C ILE A 143 -16.05 2.90 -2.90
N LYS A 144 -16.37 1.90 -3.74
CA LYS A 144 -15.75 0.57 -3.66
C LYS A 144 -14.77 0.48 -4.83
N ILE A 145 -13.47 0.64 -4.57
CA ILE A 145 -12.44 0.49 -5.61
C ILE A 145 -12.40 -1.01 -5.96
N PRO A 146 -12.68 -1.41 -7.20
CA PRO A 146 -12.50 -2.78 -7.63
C PRO A 146 -11.01 -2.93 -7.94
N THR A 147 -10.26 -3.46 -6.98
CA THR A 147 -8.92 -3.96 -7.23
C THR A 147 -9.03 -5.14 -8.19
N THR A 148 -8.43 -5.04 -9.38
CA THR A 148 -8.19 -6.13 -10.32
C THR A 148 -7.16 -7.13 -9.78
N THR A 149 -7.29 -7.54 -8.53
CA THR A 149 -6.56 -8.67 -7.98
C THR A 149 -7.37 -9.90 -8.29
N LYS A 150 -6.78 -10.83 -9.06
CA LYS A 150 -7.19 -12.24 -9.06
C LYS A 150 -7.48 -12.61 -7.61
N THR A 151 -8.75 -12.84 -7.29
CA THR A 151 -9.14 -13.12 -5.90
C THR A 151 -8.75 -14.57 -5.64
N THR A 152 -7.46 -14.80 -5.36
CA THR A 152 -6.99 -16.09 -4.89
C THR A 152 -7.76 -16.41 -3.62
N LYS A 153 -8.66 -17.38 -3.70
CA LYS A 153 -9.39 -17.87 -2.54
C LYS A 153 -8.45 -18.75 -1.74
N VAL A 154 -8.24 -18.40 -0.48
CA VAL A 154 -7.44 -19.24 0.42
C VAL A 154 -8.26 -20.47 0.81
N THR A 155 -7.63 -21.63 0.70
CA THR A 155 -8.13 -22.93 1.12
C THR A 155 -7.04 -23.62 1.93
N LYS A 156 -7.38 -24.67 2.68
CA LYS A 156 -6.39 -25.41 3.48
C LYS A 156 -5.21 -25.96 2.65
N ASP A 157 -5.43 -26.22 1.36
CA ASP A 157 -4.46 -26.87 0.49
C ASP A 157 -3.47 -25.88 -0.14
N ASN A 158 -3.77 -24.57 -0.14
CA ASN A 158 -2.92 -23.55 -0.77
C ASN A 158 -2.36 -22.49 0.19
N ILE A 159 -2.54 -22.64 1.50
CA ILE A 159 -2.10 -21.65 2.52
C ILE A 159 -0.64 -21.22 2.30
N ASN A 160 0.29 -22.18 2.23
CA ASN A 160 1.72 -21.88 2.13
C ASN A 160 2.06 -21.22 0.79
N GLU A 161 1.41 -21.65 -0.28
CA GLU A 161 1.60 -21.05 -1.60
C GLU A 161 1.16 -19.58 -1.61
N VAL A 162 -0.02 -19.29 -1.07
CA VAL A 162 -0.55 -17.91 -0.99
C VAL A 162 0.35 -17.05 -0.11
N LEU A 163 0.77 -17.53 1.06
CA LEU A 163 1.63 -16.78 1.98
C LEU A 163 2.98 -16.40 1.35
N ILE A 164 3.53 -17.27 0.50
CA ILE A 164 4.83 -17.01 -0.15
C ILE A 164 4.65 -16.19 -1.42
N LYS A 165 3.78 -16.63 -2.34
CA LYS A 165 3.69 -16.05 -3.69
C LYS A 165 2.88 -14.78 -3.76
N ASP A 166 1.75 -14.74 -3.05
CA ASP A 166 0.78 -13.65 -3.16
C ASP A 166 0.93 -12.63 -2.02
N VAL A 167 1.20 -13.10 -0.80
CA VAL A 167 1.43 -12.24 0.38
C VAL A 167 2.89 -11.77 0.46
N GLY A 168 3.84 -12.57 -0.01
CA GLY A 168 5.25 -12.18 -0.11
C GLY A 168 6.11 -12.49 1.13
N PHE A 169 5.72 -13.43 1.99
CA PHE A 169 6.63 -13.94 3.01
C PHE A 169 7.79 -14.71 2.36
N LYS A 170 8.98 -14.57 2.94
CA LYS A 170 10.16 -15.33 2.51
C LYS A 170 9.98 -16.83 2.76
N GLU A 171 9.35 -17.17 3.88
CA GLU A 171 9.16 -18.55 4.33
C GLU A 171 7.97 -18.65 5.29
N VAL A 172 7.27 -19.78 5.22
CA VAL A 172 6.29 -20.23 6.23
C VAL A 172 6.98 -21.29 7.08
N GLU A 173 7.27 -20.97 8.33
CA GLU A 173 7.96 -21.89 9.23
C GLU A 173 7.07 -23.09 9.61
N ASP A 174 7.66 -24.27 9.80
CA ASP A 174 6.92 -25.50 10.16
C ASP A 174 6.00 -25.32 11.38
N SER A 175 6.44 -24.48 12.32
CA SER A 175 5.68 -24.16 13.53
C SER A 175 4.30 -23.58 13.23
N PHE A 176 4.11 -22.94 12.08
CA PHE A 176 2.82 -22.40 11.64
C PHE A 176 1.73 -23.47 11.59
N ASN A 177 2.08 -24.75 11.41
CA ASN A 177 1.11 -25.86 11.47
C ASN A 177 0.55 -26.14 12.88
N ASN A 178 1.10 -25.51 13.93
CA ASN A 178 0.66 -25.72 15.32
C ASN A 178 -0.61 -24.95 15.70
N ILE A 179 -1.22 -24.22 14.77
CA ILE A 179 -2.47 -23.49 14.96
C ILE A 179 -3.61 -24.08 14.14
N SER A 180 -4.85 -23.80 14.55
CA SER A 180 -6.05 -24.31 13.89
C SER A 180 -6.03 -24.05 12.38
N GLU A 181 -6.38 -25.07 11.59
CA GLU A 181 -6.49 -24.96 10.13
C GLU A 181 -7.44 -23.84 9.70
N SER A 182 -8.59 -23.71 10.37
CA SER A 182 -9.56 -22.64 10.07
C SER A 182 -9.00 -21.24 10.32
N LEU A 183 -8.20 -21.09 11.39
CA LEU A 183 -7.51 -19.84 11.69
C LEU A 183 -6.40 -19.56 10.69
N ARG A 184 -5.64 -20.58 10.25
CA ARG A 184 -4.65 -20.41 9.17
C ARG A 184 -5.31 -19.92 7.89
N VAL A 185 -6.42 -20.53 7.47
CA VAL A 185 -7.15 -20.12 6.26
C VAL A 185 -7.64 -18.68 6.39
N SER A 186 -8.37 -18.35 7.46
CA SER A 186 -8.95 -17.02 7.65
C SER A 186 -7.89 -15.91 7.82
N ASN A 187 -6.82 -16.18 8.57
CA ASN A 187 -5.76 -15.19 8.80
C ASN A 187 -4.91 -15.00 7.53
N THR A 188 -4.67 -16.07 6.75
CA THR A 188 -4.00 -15.95 5.44
C THR A 188 -4.85 -15.16 4.45
N GLN A 189 -6.17 -15.38 4.43
CA GLN A 189 -7.09 -14.61 3.59
C GLN A 189 -7.06 -13.12 3.96
N GLN A 190 -7.06 -12.79 5.26
CA GLN A 190 -6.95 -11.41 5.73
C GLN A 190 -5.60 -10.79 5.35
N LEU A 191 -4.49 -11.52 5.51
CA LEU A 191 -3.16 -11.05 5.11
C LEU A 191 -3.09 -10.78 3.60
N LEU A 192 -3.69 -11.63 2.77
CA LEU A 192 -3.81 -11.41 1.33
C LEU A 192 -4.62 -10.15 1.00
N GLU A 193 -5.77 -9.94 1.65
CA GLU A 193 -6.58 -8.72 1.49
C GLU A 193 -5.78 -7.46 1.84
N LEU A 194 -5.06 -7.49 2.96
CA LEU A 194 -4.23 -6.36 3.40
C LEU A 194 -3.04 -6.15 2.47
N GLU A 195 -2.38 -7.21 2.01
CA GLU A 195 -1.21 -7.09 1.13
C GLU A 195 -1.57 -6.56 -0.26
N ASN A 196 -2.70 -7.00 -0.80
CA ASN A 196 -3.25 -6.47 -2.04
C ASN A 196 -3.52 -4.97 -1.93
N LYS A 197 -3.89 -4.48 -0.74
CA LYS A 197 -4.17 -3.08 -0.49
C LYS A 197 -2.94 -2.24 -0.15
N PHE A 198 -1.99 -2.77 0.61
CA PHE A 198 -0.92 -1.97 1.23
C PHE A 198 0.51 -2.40 0.84
N GLY A 199 0.72 -3.65 0.45
CA GLY A 199 2.02 -4.10 -0.08
C GLY A 199 3.21 -4.14 0.88
N CYS A 200 2.97 -4.22 2.18
CA CYS A 200 4.03 -4.06 3.18
C CYS A 200 4.84 -5.36 3.41
N ILE A 201 4.21 -6.53 3.29
CA ILE A 201 4.86 -7.81 3.54
C ILE A 201 5.79 -8.16 2.39
N ASN A 202 5.39 -7.95 1.13
CA ASN A 202 6.23 -8.22 -0.03
C ASN A 202 7.49 -7.32 -0.09
N ARG A 203 7.45 -6.15 0.56
CA ARG A 203 8.63 -5.28 0.75
C ARG A 203 9.59 -5.79 1.84
N SER A 204 9.15 -6.74 2.65
CA SER A 204 9.86 -7.25 3.83
C SER A 204 10.60 -8.55 3.54
N GLN A 205 11.62 -8.86 4.34
CA GLN A 205 12.38 -10.13 4.27
C GLN A 205 11.89 -11.12 5.34
N GLY A 206 10.59 -11.10 5.60
CA GLY A 206 9.98 -11.67 6.78
C GLY A 206 9.52 -13.11 6.64
N THR A 207 9.40 -13.80 7.78
CA THR A 207 8.80 -15.15 7.86
C THR A 207 7.47 -15.08 8.64
N ILE A 208 6.63 -16.10 8.48
CA ILE A 208 5.47 -16.31 9.32
C ILE A 208 5.60 -17.64 10.08
N SER A 209 5.28 -17.61 11.37
CA SER A 209 5.47 -18.75 12.27
C SER A 209 4.34 -18.83 13.30
N ALA A 210 4.31 -19.92 14.08
CA ALA A 210 3.44 -19.98 15.25
C ALA A 210 4.20 -20.41 16.51
N THR A 211 4.73 -19.42 17.22
CA THR A 211 5.46 -19.60 18.47
C THR A 211 4.98 -18.60 19.52
N SER A 212 5.03 -18.98 20.80
CA SER A 212 4.78 -18.04 21.90
C SER A 212 6.03 -17.23 22.25
N GLY A 213 7.24 -17.69 21.88
CA GLY A 213 8.50 -17.04 22.23
C GLY A 213 8.70 -16.84 23.74
N GLY A 214 8.00 -17.63 24.58
CA GLY A 214 7.94 -17.45 26.04
C GLY A 214 7.12 -16.24 26.50
N ARG A 215 6.36 -15.61 25.62
CA ARG A 215 5.52 -14.43 25.88
C ARG A 215 4.06 -14.82 26.03
N ASP A 216 3.36 -14.12 26.90
CA ASP A 216 1.91 -14.24 27.05
C ASP A 216 1.17 -13.23 26.17
N VAL A 217 1.34 -13.39 24.85
CA VAL A 217 0.72 -12.54 23.82
C VAL A 217 0.04 -13.38 22.75
N ARG A 218 -0.98 -12.82 22.09
CA ARG A 218 -1.75 -13.51 21.04
C ARG A 218 -0.96 -13.66 19.74
N ALA A 219 -0.24 -12.61 19.37
CA ALA A 219 0.70 -12.58 18.26
C ALA A 219 1.76 -11.51 18.55
N TYR A 220 2.79 -11.45 17.72
CA TYR A 220 3.72 -10.32 17.69
C TYR A 220 4.42 -10.25 16.33
N VAL A 221 4.85 -9.03 15.98
CA VAL A 221 5.85 -8.79 14.95
C VAL A 221 7.21 -8.56 15.61
N ARG A 222 8.18 -9.44 15.32
CA ARG A 222 9.57 -9.26 15.75
C ARG A 222 10.40 -8.77 14.59
N ASN A 223 10.98 -7.58 14.71
CA ASN A 223 11.91 -7.02 13.74
C ASN A 223 13.33 -6.89 14.29
N ARG A 224 14.27 -6.53 13.41
CA ARG A 224 15.60 -6.06 13.82
C ARG A 224 15.61 -4.54 13.90
N LEU A 225 16.23 -4.01 14.95
CA LEU A 225 16.34 -2.58 15.15
C LEU A 225 17.15 -1.89 14.04
N ASP A 226 18.19 -2.56 13.53
CA ASP A 226 19.05 -2.08 12.44
C ASP A 226 18.49 -2.38 11.04
N ASN A 227 17.42 -3.17 10.94
CA ASN A 227 16.76 -3.53 9.68
C ASN A 227 15.27 -3.86 9.95
N PRO A 228 14.39 -2.85 10.02
CA PRO A 228 13.03 -3.01 10.52
C PRO A 228 12.13 -3.87 9.62
N THR A 229 12.46 -4.03 8.32
CA THR A 229 11.72 -4.92 7.41
C THR A 229 12.24 -6.35 7.38
N GLN A 230 13.30 -6.66 8.15
CA GLN A 230 13.64 -8.03 8.51
C GLN A 230 12.81 -8.43 9.73
N GLN A 231 11.56 -8.82 9.48
CA GLN A 231 10.53 -8.99 10.49
C GLN A 231 9.78 -10.32 10.40
N ASN A 232 9.57 -10.99 11.52
CA ASN A 232 8.79 -12.22 11.62
C ASN A 232 7.42 -11.93 12.25
N LEU A 233 6.36 -12.44 11.63
CA LEU A 233 5.02 -12.48 12.20
C LEU A 233 4.81 -13.83 12.90
N SER A 234 4.63 -13.83 14.22
CA SER A 234 4.41 -15.05 15.00
C SER A 234 3.02 -15.04 15.63
N LEU A 235 2.23 -16.08 15.33
CA LEU A 235 0.92 -16.30 15.96
C LEU A 235 1.06 -17.28 17.14
N SER A 236 0.49 -16.97 18.30
CA SER A 236 0.72 -17.81 19.47
C SER A 236 -0.12 -19.10 19.40
N PRO A 237 0.51 -20.30 19.41
CA PRO A 237 -0.21 -21.55 19.36
C PRO A 237 -1.07 -21.81 20.60
N ASN A 238 -0.84 -21.09 21.69
CA ASN A 238 -1.70 -21.17 22.88
C ASN A 238 -3.06 -20.50 22.66
N TYR A 239 -3.09 -19.42 21.88
CA TYR A 239 -4.29 -18.61 21.63
C TYR A 239 -5.01 -19.01 20.34
N TYR A 240 -4.27 -19.57 19.37
CA TYR A 240 -4.74 -19.93 18.03
C TYR A 240 -5.10 -21.42 17.87
N LYS A 241 -5.40 -22.12 18.96
CA LYS A 241 -5.87 -23.53 18.92
C LYS A 241 -7.37 -23.67 18.69
N ASP A 242 -8.15 -22.73 19.22
CA ASP A 242 -9.61 -22.75 19.18
C ASP A 242 -10.13 -21.42 18.64
N GLU A 243 -10.74 -21.47 17.45
CA GLU A 243 -11.31 -20.31 16.77
C GLU A 243 -12.47 -19.69 17.55
N THR A 244 -13.34 -20.51 18.15
CA THR A 244 -14.49 -20.02 18.91
C THR A 244 -14.01 -19.25 20.13
N TRP A 245 -13.02 -19.80 20.83
CA TRP A 245 -12.40 -19.12 21.96
C TRP A 245 -11.70 -17.81 21.54
N LEU A 246 -10.98 -17.80 20.42
CA LEU A 246 -10.30 -16.60 19.91
C LEU A 246 -11.32 -15.49 19.58
N ILE A 247 -12.42 -15.84 18.90
CA ILE A 247 -13.50 -14.91 18.57
C ILE A 247 -14.13 -14.35 19.85
N GLU A 248 -14.50 -15.23 20.78
CA GLU A 248 -15.18 -14.85 22.02
C GLU A 248 -14.29 -14.01 22.95
N SER A 249 -13.01 -14.36 23.06
CA SER A 249 -12.03 -13.59 23.83
C SER A 249 -11.71 -12.24 23.20
N THR A 250 -11.81 -12.11 21.87
CA THR A 250 -11.69 -10.83 21.17
C THR A 250 -12.93 -9.97 21.39
N ARG A 251 -14.13 -10.56 21.27
CA ARG A 251 -15.41 -9.89 21.57
C ARG A 251 -15.41 -9.28 22.97
N LYS A 252 -15.04 -10.07 23.99
CA LYS A 252 -14.91 -9.59 25.38
C LYS A 252 -13.86 -8.49 25.54
N GLY A 253 -12.77 -8.58 24.77
CA GLY A 253 -11.75 -7.52 24.72
C GLY A 253 -12.33 -6.20 24.19
N ILE A 254 -13.13 -6.23 23.13
CA ILE A 254 -13.82 -5.05 22.60
C ILE A 254 -14.84 -4.51 23.60
N GLU A 255 -15.66 -5.37 24.20
CA GLU A 255 -16.69 -4.97 25.18
C GLU A 255 -16.11 -4.31 26.44
N SER A 256 -14.91 -4.73 26.84
CA SER A 256 -14.19 -4.13 27.97
C SER A 256 -13.29 -2.95 27.54
N ASN A 257 -13.42 -2.45 26.31
CA ASN A 257 -12.59 -1.40 25.72
C ASN A 257 -11.09 -1.70 25.80
N TRP A 258 -10.71 -2.98 25.80
CA TRP A 258 -9.32 -3.41 25.70
C TRP A 258 -8.83 -3.30 24.26
N TYR A 259 -9.66 -3.70 23.29
CA TYR A 259 -9.43 -3.57 21.85
C TYR A 259 -10.36 -2.53 21.22
N MET A 260 -9.98 -2.03 20.05
CA MET A 260 -10.83 -1.15 19.26
C MET A 260 -12.06 -1.88 18.69
N PRO A 261 -13.16 -1.16 18.39
CA PRO A 261 -14.33 -1.75 17.74
C PRO A 261 -13.99 -2.45 16.41
N ALA A 262 -14.71 -3.53 16.11
CA ALA A 262 -14.61 -4.29 14.85
C ALA A 262 -15.92 -5.03 14.57
N LYS A 263 -16.16 -5.40 13.31
CA LYS A 263 -17.32 -6.22 12.93
C LYS A 263 -17.24 -7.62 13.53
N LYS A 264 -18.41 -8.20 13.82
CA LYS A 264 -18.53 -9.54 14.44
C LYS A 264 -17.88 -10.63 13.58
N GLU A 265 -18.05 -10.56 12.27
CA GLU A 265 -17.47 -11.49 11.30
C GLU A 265 -15.95 -11.33 11.11
N LYS A 266 -15.34 -10.28 11.68
CA LYS A 266 -13.92 -9.96 11.55
C LYS A 266 -13.11 -10.23 12.84
N LEU A 267 -13.74 -10.79 13.88
CA LEU A 267 -13.09 -11.00 15.19
C LEU A 267 -11.94 -12.02 15.17
N SER A 268 -12.01 -13.07 14.35
CA SER A 268 -10.95 -14.08 14.24
C SER A 268 -9.67 -13.57 13.56
N VAL A 269 -9.75 -12.42 12.89
CA VAL A 269 -8.66 -11.80 12.15
C VAL A 269 -8.23 -10.45 12.72
N TYR A 270 -8.78 -10.06 13.88
CA TYR A 270 -8.45 -8.79 14.54
C TYR A 270 -6.95 -8.71 14.82
N THR A 271 -6.42 -9.71 15.53
CA THR A 271 -5.02 -9.75 15.96
C THR A 271 -4.06 -9.67 14.76
N VAL A 272 -4.28 -10.44 13.69
CA VAL A 272 -3.38 -10.39 12.52
C VAL A 272 -3.44 -9.05 11.78
N THR A 273 -4.59 -8.38 11.81
CA THR A 273 -4.75 -7.04 11.23
C THR A 273 -4.02 -6.00 12.07
N HIS A 274 -4.08 -6.10 13.39
CA HIS A 274 -3.27 -5.29 14.31
C HIS A 274 -1.77 -5.48 14.02
N GLU A 275 -1.30 -6.72 13.93
CA GLU A 275 0.11 -7.01 13.61
C GLU A 275 0.53 -6.48 12.24
N TYR A 276 -0.36 -6.53 11.23
CA TYR A 276 -0.08 -5.90 9.93
C TYR A 276 0.14 -4.39 10.07
N GLY A 277 -0.56 -3.73 11.00
CA GLY A 277 -0.31 -2.33 11.35
C GLY A 277 1.13 -2.07 11.80
N HIS A 278 1.71 -2.96 12.61
CA HIS A 278 3.13 -2.90 12.96
C HIS A 278 4.05 -3.14 11.75
N ILE A 279 3.72 -4.11 10.89
CA ILE A 279 4.47 -4.37 9.65
C ILE A 279 4.51 -3.12 8.79
N LEU A 280 3.36 -2.47 8.57
CA LEU A 280 3.25 -1.22 7.83
C LEU A 280 4.11 -0.13 8.49
N GLN A 281 4.00 0.07 9.79
CA GLN A 281 4.80 1.09 10.49
C GLN A 281 6.31 0.83 10.39
N ASN A 282 6.73 -0.44 10.41
CA ASN A 282 8.13 -0.83 10.20
C ASN A 282 8.63 -0.50 8.78
N THR A 283 7.77 -0.59 7.75
CA THR A 283 8.15 -0.14 6.40
C THR A 283 8.37 1.38 6.33
N LEU A 284 7.59 2.16 7.07
CA LEU A 284 7.78 3.62 7.15
C LEU A 284 9.04 4.00 7.92
N ILE A 285 9.39 3.23 8.95
CA ILE A 285 10.67 3.37 9.66
C ILE A 285 11.84 3.09 8.70
N GLU A 286 11.75 2.06 7.85
CA GLU A 286 12.76 1.82 6.81
C GLU A 286 12.86 2.99 5.83
N ASP A 287 11.73 3.52 5.37
CA ASP A 287 11.71 4.66 4.44
C ASP A 287 12.41 5.88 5.07
N LYS A 288 12.16 6.16 6.36
CA LYS A 288 12.85 7.21 7.12
C LYS A 288 14.34 6.94 7.29
N PHE A 289 14.72 5.69 7.54
CA PHE A 289 16.13 5.31 7.63
C PHE A 289 16.83 5.61 6.30
N ILE A 290 16.22 5.22 5.17
CA ILE A 290 16.75 5.46 3.82
C ILE A 290 16.85 6.97 3.53
N GLU A 291 15.82 7.74 3.85
CA GLU A 291 15.83 9.21 3.73
C GLU A 291 17.01 9.83 4.48
N ASN A 292 17.34 9.29 5.66
CA ASN A 292 18.45 9.75 6.50
C ASN A 292 19.79 9.06 6.21
N GLY A 293 19.93 8.41 5.05
CA GLY A 293 21.19 7.92 4.52
C GLY A 293 21.52 6.45 4.82
N TRP A 294 20.61 5.68 5.43
CA TRP A 294 20.80 4.24 5.65
C TRP A 294 20.58 3.42 4.39
N SER A 295 21.27 2.28 4.31
CA SER A 295 21.07 1.31 3.22
C SER A 295 21.11 -0.13 3.70
N LYS A 296 20.37 -1.00 2.99
CA LYS A 296 20.36 -2.46 3.23
C LYS A 296 21.74 -3.13 3.07
N LYS A 297 22.71 -2.47 2.42
CA LYS A 297 24.07 -2.99 2.23
C LYS A 297 24.90 -2.96 3.52
N ASN A 298 24.64 -1.99 4.39
CA ASN A 298 25.35 -1.83 5.66
C ASN A 298 24.36 -1.46 6.77
N THR A 299 23.59 -2.46 7.22
CA THR A 299 22.49 -2.22 8.17
C THR A 299 22.96 -1.60 9.48
N GLY A 300 24.20 -1.88 9.89
CA GLY A 300 24.82 -1.42 11.13
C GLY A 300 25.65 -0.14 11.04
N GLU A 301 25.59 0.60 9.92
CA GLU A 301 26.41 1.79 9.67
C GLU A 301 26.35 2.84 10.79
N PHE A 302 25.18 3.02 11.41
CA PHE A 302 24.94 4.03 12.45
C PHE A 302 25.05 3.49 13.88
N ILE A 303 25.62 2.28 14.06
CA ILE A 303 25.89 1.73 15.38
C ILE A 303 27.18 2.34 15.93
N ASP A 304 27.06 3.14 16.99
CA ASP A 304 28.23 3.75 17.65
C ASP A 304 28.84 2.79 18.68
N THR A 305 29.75 1.93 18.22
CA THR A 305 30.44 0.95 19.06
C THR A 305 31.41 1.58 20.07
N SER A 306 31.65 2.89 20.03
CA SER A 306 32.43 3.59 21.07
C SER A 306 31.64 3.76 22.38
N LYS A 307 30.32 3.59 22.35
CA LYS A 307 29.44 3.72 23.52
C LYS A 307 29.31 2.40 24.26
N SER A 308 29.22 2.50 25.59
CA SER A 308 29.14 1.34 26.49
C SER A 308 27.74 0.81 26.73
N THR A 309 26.69 1.58 26.40
CA THR A 309 25.30 1.17 26.65
C THR A 309 24.56 0.94 25.33
N PRO A 310 23.73 -0.10 25.21
CA PRO A 310 22.95 -0.36 23.98
C PRO A 310 22.12 0.86 23.54
N LYS A 311 21.48 1.56 24.48
CA LYS A 311 20.71 2.77 24.17
C LYS A 311 21.55 3.85 23.48
N ALA A 312 22.80 4.04 23.91
CA ALA A 312 23.70 5.01 23.31
C ALA A 312 24.30 4.51 21.99
N MET A 313 24.65 3.22 21.90
CA MET A 313 25.15 2.59 20.66
C MET A 313 24.14 2.72 19.52
N PHE A 314 22.85 2.51 19.82
CA PHE A 314 21.76 2.51 18.84
C PHE A 314 20.99 3.84 18.80
N LYS A 315 21.57 4.94 19.29
CA LYS A 315 20.86 6.22 19.45
C LYS A 315 20.26 6.72 18.13
N TRP A 316 20.99 6.61 17.02
CA TRP A 316 20.53 7.05 15.70
C TRP A 316 19.24 6.31 15.29
N TYR A 317 19.23 4.98 15.35
CA TYR A 317 18.05 4.17 15.00
C TYR A 317 16.87 4.47 15.91
N ASN A 318 17.09 4.53 17.23
CA ASN A 318 16.03 4.83 18.19
C ASN A 318 15.43 6.22 17.96
N ASN A 319 16.23 7.22 17.61
CA ASN A 319 15.74 8.56 17.31
C ASN A 319 14.84 8.56 16.07
N ASN A 320 15.30 7.96 14.98
CA ASN A 320 14.54 7.84 13.73
C ASN A 320 13.22 7.07 13.92
N ILE A 321 13.24 5.97 14.67
CA ILE A 321 12.03 5.21 15.03
C ILE A 321 11.07 6.13 15.79
N ASN A 322 11.54 6.79 16.85
CA ASN A 322 10.69 7.64 17.68
C ASN A 322 10.10 8.83 16.92
N GLU A 323 10.83 9.36 15.93
CA GLU A 323 10.35 10.40 15.02
C GLU A 323 9.15 9.91 14.21
N VAL A 324 9.27 8.79 13.49
CA VAL A 324 8.16 8.18 12.71
C VAL A 324 6.97 7.85 13.60
N LEU A 325 7.19 7.25 14.78
CA LEU A 325 6.11 6.94 15.72
C LEU A 325 5.37 8.21 16.16
N THR A 326 6.09 9.31 16.37
CA THR A 326 5.52 10.59 16.82
C THR A 326 4.81 11.32 15.69
N GLU A 327 5.39 11.33 14.48
CA GLU A 327 4.79 11.91 13.29
C GLU A 327 3.48 11.21 12.95
N ASN A 328 3.48 9.88 12.81
CA ASN A 328 2.26 9.12 12.51
C ASN A 328 1.16 9.38 13.55
N TYR A 329 1.51 9.37 14.84
CA TYR A 329 0.57 9.67 15.92
C TYR A 329 -0.02 11.08 15.77
N ASN A 330 0.83 12.10 15.63
CA ASN A 330 0.39 13.49 15.56
C ASN A 330 -0.47 13.78 14.32
N GLU A 331 -0.09 13.24 13.17
CA GLU A 331 -0.81 13.44 11.92
C GLU A 331 -2.20 12.78 11.96
N ILE A 332 -2.31 11.55 12.46
CA ILE A 332 -3.62 10.87 12.63
C ILE A 332 -4.52 11.64 13.60
N ILE A 333 -3.98 12.13 14.72
CA ILE A 333 -4.73 12.94 15.69
C ILE A 333 -5.14 14.29 15.08
N SER A 334 -4.28 14.92 14.27
CA SER A 334 -4.61 16.15 13.56
C SER A 334 -5.79 15.94 12.62
N ILE A 335 -5.75 14.86 11.83
CA ILE A 335 -6.83 14.50 10.90
C ILE A 335 -8.14 14.24 11.66
N ALA A 336 -8.08 13.53 12.80
CA ALA A 336 -9.28 13.30 13.61
C ALA A 336 -9.92 14.62 14.09
N LYS A 337 -9.10 15.59 14.52
CA LYS A 337 -9.53 16.92 14.94
C LYS A 337 -10.01 17.81 13.79
N GLU A 338 -9.44 17.64 12.60
CA GLU A 338 -9.91 18.31 11.37
C GLU A 338 -11.34 17.87 11.01
N VAL A 339 -11.61 16.57 11.12
CA VAL A 339 -12.91 15.97 10.77
C VAL A 339 -13.96 16.23 11.85
N ASN A 340 -13.60 16.10 13.13
CA ASN A 340 -14.47 16.43 14.26
C ASN A 340 -13.73 17.35 15.24
N LYS A 341 -14.18 18.61 15.35
CA LYS A 341 -13.58 19.60 16.27
C LYS A 341 -13.73 19.24 17.74
N ASP A 342 -14.77 18.49 18.09
CA ASP A 342 -15.04 18.01 19.45
C ASP A 342 -14.42 16.63 19.72
N PHE A 343 -13.54 16.15 18.82
CA PHE A 343 -12.86 14.87 18.94
C PHE A 343 -12.15 14.71 20.29
N LYS A 344 -12.42 13.57 20.94
CA LYS A 344 -11.74 13.16 22.18
C LYS A 344 -11.03 11.84 21.97
N LEU A 345 -9.70 11.87 22.15
CA LEU A 345 -8.85 10.69 22.03
C LEU A 345 -9.29 9.59 23.00
N ASP A 346 -9.51 9.92 24.27
CA ASP A 346 -9.79 8.93 25.31
C ASP A 346 -11.09 8.13 25.11
N GLU A 347 -12.03 8.69 24.35
CA GLU A 347 -13.32 8.06 24.00
C GLU A 347 -13.20 7.20 22.73
N ASN A 348 -12.16 7.43 21.91
CA ASN A 348 -11.99 6.77 20.61
C ASN A 348 -10.84 5.75 20.59
N ILE A 349 -9.88 5.78 21.52
CA ILE A 349 -8.78 4.80 21.56
C ILE A 349 -9.01 3.73 22.62
N SER A 350 -8.69 2.49 22.27
CA SER A 350 -8.72 1.34 23.19
C SER A 350 -7.68 1.47 24.30
N ARG A 351 -7.87 0.76 25.41
CA ARG A 351 -6.85 0.71 26.48
C ARG A 351 -5.51 0.18 25.97
N TYR A 352 -5.52 -0.81 25.09
CA TYR A 352 -4.29 -1.36 24.52
C TYR A 352 -3.56 -0.34 23.66
N GLY A 353 -4.30 0.42 22.83
CA GLY A 353 -3.73 1.49 22.00
C GLY A 353 -3.13 2.66 22.80
N LYS A 354 -3.50 2.83 24.07
CA LYS A 354 -2.90 3.84 24.97
C LYS A 354 -1.52 3.44 25.49
N THR A 355 -1.11 2.18 25.32
CA THR A 355 0.15 1.66 25.88
C THR A 355 1.36 2.43 25.36
N ASN A 356 1.46 2.63 24.05
CA ASN A 356 2.50 3.43 23.41
C ASN A 356 2.08 3.82 21.97
N LYS A 357 2.90 4.62 21.29
CA LYS A 357 2.59 5.13 19.93
C LYS A 357 2.57 4.05 18.85
N ALA A 358 3.31 2.95 19.02
CA ALA A 358 3.25 1.83 18.09
C ALA A 358 1.94 1.06 18.25
N GLU A 359 1.51 0.78 19.48
CA GLU A 359 0.20 0.17 19.76
C GLU A 359 -0.95 1.07 19.33
N PHE A 360 -0.84 2.39 19.54
CA PHE A 360 -1.80 3.35 19.01
C PHE A 360 -1.98 3.20 17.51
N PHE A 361 -0.86 3.12 16.77
CA PHE A 361 -0.89 2.99 15.32
C PHE A 361 -1.54 1.67 14.89
N ALA A 362 -1.13 0.54 15.49
CA ALA A 362 -1.63 -0.78 15.17
C ALA A 362 -3.12 -0.97 15.52
N GLU A 363 -3.57 -0.49 16.68
CA GLU A 363 -4.98 -0.52 17.07
C GLU A 363 -5.84 0.36 16.16
N THR A 364 -5.36 1.56 15.84
CA THR A 364 -6.08 2.46 14.93
C THR A 364 -6.14 1.88 13.52
N PHE A 365 -5.05 1.26 13.06
CA PHE A 365 -5.02 0.51 11.79
C PHE A 365 -6.05 -0.62 11.79
N ALA A 366 -6.07 -1.47 12.82
CA ALA A 366 -7.05 -2.54 12.95
C ALA A 366 -8.48 -2.01 12.90
N ASN A 367 -8.82 -0.97 13.66
CA ASN A 367 -10.14 -0.36 13.62
C ASN A 367 -10.52 0.14 12.22
N SER A 368 -9.56 0.73 11.50
CA SER A 368 -9.78 1.27 10.16
C SER A 368 -10.06 0.20 9.10
N GLN A 369 -9.57 -1.03 9.27
CA GLN A 369 -9.64 -2.12 8.28
C GLN A 369 -10.66 -3.22 8.63
N LEU A 370 -11.24 -3.22 9.84
CA LEU A 370 -12.15 -4.28 10.31
C LEU A 370 -13.64 -3.89 10.29
N GLY A 371 -13.99 -2.82 9.56
CA GLY A 371 -15.35 -2.54 9.12
C GLY A 371 -16.25 -1.75 10.09
N GLU A 372 -15.81 -1.43 11.30
CA GLU A 372 -16.52 -0.51 12.24
C GLU A 372 -15.60 0.64 12.69
N PRO A 373 -15.12 1.48 11.76
CA PRO A 373 -14.19 2.54 12.11
C PRO A 373 -14.88 3.63 12.93
N ASN A 374 -14.37 3.91 14.13
CA ASN A 374 -14.73 5.11 14.87
C ASN A 374 -13.98 6.32 14.28
N GLU A 375 -13.96 7.45 14.99
CA GLU A 375 -13.36 8.68 14.45
C GLU A 375 -11.86 8.52 14.18
N LEU A 376 -11.15 7.75 15.01
CA LEU A 376 -9.73 7.43 14.78
C LEU A 376 -9.54 6.47 13.61
N GLY A 377 -10.34 5.42 13.48
CA GLY A 377 -10.28 4.52 12.33
C GLY A 377 -10.56 5.25 11.01
N LYS A 378 -11.49 6.21 11.01
CA LYS A 378 -11.75 7.09 9.85
C LYS A 378 -10.57 8.01 9.56
N ALA A 379 -9.98 8.63 10.58
CA ALA A 379 -8.80 9.46 10.44
C ALA A 379 -7.60 8.68 9.87
N MET A 380 -7.42 7.42 10.30
CA MET A 380 -6.40 6.53 9.75
C MET A 380 -6.63 6.20 8.28
N ASN A 381 -7.87 5.96 7.84
CA ASN A 381 -8.13 5.76 6.41
C ASN A 381 -7.76 7.00 5.57
N VAL A 382 -8.08 8.21 6.05
CA VAL A 382 -7.66 9.46 5.39
C VAL A 382 -6.14 9.61 5.42
N TRP A 383 -5.49 9.24 6.53
CA TRP A 383 -4.04 9.30 6.66
C TRP A 383 -3.35 8.36 5.68
N LEU A 384 -3.81 7.11 5.55
CA LEU A 384 -3.29 6.12 4.61
C LEU A 384 -3.41 6.60 3.16
N GLU A 385 -4.54 7.24 2.81
CA GLU A 385 -4.76 7.84 1.49
C GLU A 385 -3.82 9.03 1.25
N ARG A 386 -3.72 9.98 2.20
CA ARG A 386 -2.83 11.15 2.10
C ARG A 386 -1.36 10.77 1.97
N LYS A 387 -0.94 9.65 2.57
CA LYS A 387 0.43 9.11 2.47
C LYS A 387 0.67 8.29 1.20
N GLY A 388 -0.36 8.04 0.38
CA GLY A 388 -0.23 7.22 -0.83
C GLY A 388 0.11 5.76 -0.53
N LEU A 389 -0.36 5.24 0.61
CA LEU A 389 -0.06 3.88 1.07
C LEU A 389 -1.08 2.83 0.60
N ILE A 390 -2.13 3.27 -0.10
CA ILE A 390 -3.15 2.41 -0.71
C ILE A 390 -2.76 2.19 -2.18
N LYS A 391 -2.61 0.92 -2.57
CA LYS A 391 -2.29 0.50 -3.95
C LYS A 391 -3.42 0.72 -4.94
#